data_AF-A0A846Z0H7-F1
#
_entry.id   AF-A0A846Z0H7-F1
#
_cell.length_a   1.000
_cell.length_b   1.000
_cell.length_c   1.000
_cell.angle_alpha   90.00
_cell.angle_beta   90.00
_cell.angle_gamma   90.00
#
_symmetry.space_group_name_H-M   'P 1'
#
loop_
_entity.id
_entity.type
_entity.pdbx_description
1 polymer ?
#
loop_
_entity_poly.entity_id
_entity_poly.type
_entity_poly.pdbx_seq_one_letter_code
_entity_poly.pdbx_strand_id
1 'polypeptide(L)'
;MADVTSEVRIVGAEGPDGLVLRTVGLAARGLPELRAEGLPPYLGDGWARVLGALARRLAATGEPPAELAPGVGIGFAEAADGALLPVPPLGRDTAEWRREVLLRLFPEARS
;
A
#
# COMPACT_ATOMS: atom_id res chain seq x y z
N MET A 1 -2.60 -21.06 -24.97
CA MET A 1 -2.51 -20.89 -23.51
C MET A 1 -2.03 -19.48 -23.29
N ALA A 2 -2.94 -18.54 -23.04
CA ALA A 2 -2.57 -17.13 -22.94
C ALA A 2 -1.67 -16.96 -21.71
N ASP A 3 -0.45 -16.50 -21.94
CA ASP A 3 0.45 -16.04 -20.89
C ASP A 3 -0.13 -14.73 -20.35
N VAL A 4 -1.15 -14.86 -19.49
CA VAL A 4 -1.75 -13.73 -18.79
C VAL A 4 -0.78 -13.36 -17.69
N THR A 5 0.17 -12.51 -18.02
CA THR A 5 0.88 -11.69 -17.02
C THR A 5 -0.21 -10.97 -16.22
N SER A 6 -0.60 -11.57 -15.10
CA SER A 6 -1.79 -11.16 -14.37
C SER A 6 -1.59 -9.73 -13.88
N GLU A 7 -2.36 -8.81 -14.46
CA GLU A 7 -2.31 -7.40 -14.13
C GLU A 7 -2.66 -7.22 -12.66
N VAL A 8 -1.79 -6.55 -11.90
CA VAL A 8 -2.07 -6.17 -10.52
C VAL A 8 -2.91 -4.91 -10.54
N ARG A 9 -4.16 -5.01 -10.08
CA ARG A 9 -5.09 -3.89 -9.98
C ARG A 9 -5.24 -3.45 -8.53
N ILE A 10 -5.61 -2.19 -8.33
CA ILE A 10 -5.93 -1.64 -7.01
C ILE A 10 -7.43 -1.37 -6.99
N VAL A 11 -8.12 -1.93 -6.01
CA VAL A 11 -9.56 -1.74 -5.83
C VAL A 11 -9.83 -1.08 -4.49
N GLY A 12 -10.81 -0.18 -4.48
CA GLY A 12 -11.24 0.55 -3.29
C GLY A 12 -12.67 0.19 -2.88
N ALA A 13 -12.92 0.15 -1.58
CA ALA A 13 -14.26 0.03 -1.02
C ALA A 13 -14.37 0.97 0.19
N GLU A 14 -15.41 1.81 0.20
CA GLU A 14 -15.74 2.63 1.35
C GLU A 14 -16.54 1.82 2.37
N GLY A 15 -16.23 2.03 3.65
CA GLY A 15 -16.94 1.42 4.77
C GLY A 15 -17.04 2.37 5.97
N PRO A 16 -17.70 1.93 7.06
CA PRO A 16 -17.89 2.75 8.26
C PRO A 16 -16.58 3.22 8.90
N ASP A 17 -15.52 2.42 8.78
CA ASP A 17 -14.19 2.72 9.36
C ASP A 17 -13.30 3.54 8.41
N GLY A 18 -13.79 3.89 7.21
CA GLY A 18 -13.08 4.62 6.17
C GLY A 18 -12.88 3.81 4.89
N LEU A 19 -12.01 4.32 4.03
CA LEU A 19 -11.67 3.69 2.75
C LEU A 19 -10.69 2.53 2.97
N VAL A 20 -11.02 1.39 2.37
CA VAL A 20 -10.12 0.24 2.23
C VAL A 20 -9.63 0.19 0.79
N LEU A 21 -8.31 0.14 0.61
CA LEU A 21 -7.66 -0.13 -0.67
C LEU A 21 -6.94 -1.46 -0.61
N ARG A 22 -7.06 -2.28 -1.65
CA ARG A 22 -6.31 -3.55 -1.76
C ARG A 22 -5.82 -3.79 -3.17
N THR A 23 -4.70 -4.50 -3.27
CA THR A 23 -4.28 -5.09 -4.55
C THR A 23 -5.10 -6.33 -4.87
N VAL A 24 -5.19 -6.64 -6.15
CA VAL A 24 -5.74 -7.89 -6.69
C VAL A 24 -4.82 -8.35 -7.82
N GLY A 25 -4.22 -9.52 -7.67
CA GLY A 25 -3.40 -10.18 -8.69
C GLY A 25 -1.97 -10.54 -8.23
N LEU A 26 -1.54 -10.09 -7.06
CA LEU A 26 -0.24 -10.51 -6.49
C LEU A 26 -0.28 -11.99 -6.08
N ALA A 27 -1.42 -12.46 -5.57
CA ALA A 27 -1.61 -13.85 -5.17
C ALA A 27 -1.43 -14.84 -6.34
N ALA A 28 -1.81 -14.44 -7.55
CA ALA A 28 -1.60 -15.25 -8.76
C ALA A 28 -0.11 -15.48 -9.07
N ARG A 29 0.79 -14.70 -8.44
CA ARG A 29 2.25 -14.79 -8.56
C ARG A 29 2.90 -15.38 -7.30
N GLY A 30 2.10 -15.93 -6.38
CA GLY A 30 2.58 -16.47 -5.11
C GLY A 30 3.01 -15.41 -4.09
N LEU A 31 2.57 -14.17 -4.26
CA LEU A 31 2.90 -13.04 -3.37
C LEU A 31 1.67 -12.62 -2.56
N PRO A 32 1.83 -12.12 -1.31
CA PRO A 32 0.71 -11.62 -0.54
C PRO A 32 0.10 -10.37 -1.18
N GLU A 33 -1.22 -10.22 -1.08
CA GLU A 33 -1.88 -8.98 -1.45
C GLU A 33 -1.54 -7.87 -0.44
N LEU A 34 -1.46 -6.63 -0.91
CA LEU A 34 -1.27 -5.46 -0.07
C LEU A 34 -2.62 -4.84 0.25
N ARG A 35 -2.78 -4.33 1.47
CA ARG A 35 -4.01 -3.66 1.90
C ARG A 35 -3.74 -2.45 2.78
N ALA A 36 -4.43 -1.34 2.51
CA ALA A 36 -4.50 -0.21 3.42
C ALA A 36 -5.95 -0.03 3.90
N GLU A 37 -6.15 -0.04 5.21
CA GLU A 37 -7.48 0.01 5.85
C GLU A 37 -7.68 1.30 6.65
N GLY A 38 -8.94 1.70 6.81
CA GLY A 38 -9.32 2.89 7.59
C GLY A 38 -8.68 4.17 7.08
N LEU A 39 -8.55 4.31 5.76
CA LEU A 39 -8.01 5.52 5.16
C LEU A 39 -9.09 6.61 5.17
N PRO A 40 -8.76 7.85 5.58
CA PRO A 40 -9.57 9.01 5.22
C PRO A 40 -9.75 9.08 3.69
N PRO A 41 -10.97 9.31 3.16
CA PRO A 41 -11.22 9.28 1.72
C PRO A 41 -10.31 10.19 0.89
N TYR A 42 -9.97 11.37 1.42
CA TYR A 42 -9.06 12.33 0.76
C TYR A 42 -7.63 11.81 0.55
N LEU A 43 -7.24 10.73 1.24
CA LEU A 43 -5.95 10.07 1.05
C LEU A 43 -5.98 8.96 0.00
N GLY A 44 -7.16 8.60 -0.53
CA GLY A 44 -7.36 7.43 -1.38
C GLY A 44 -6.46 7.37 -2.61
N ASP A 45 -6.49 8.41 -3.46
CA ASP A 45 -5.69 8.42 -4.70
C ASP A 45 -4.19 8.35 -4.44
N GLY A 46 -3.72 9.08 -3.41
CA GLY A 46 -2.32 9.03 -3.01
C GLY A 46 -1.92 7.64 -2.53
N TRP A 47 -2.75 7.03 -1.68
CA TRP A 47 -2.47 5.69 -1.15
C TRP A 47 -2.60 4.60 -2.21
N ALA A 48 -3.45 4.76 -3.21
CA ALA A 48 -3.45 3.88 -4.39
C ALA A 48 -2.10 3.94 -5.12
N ARG A 49 -1.50 5.13 -5.30
CA ARG A 49 -0.15 5.26 -5.89
C ARG A 49 0.92 4.59 -5.03
N VAL A 50 0.85 4.74 -3.70
CA VAL A 50 1.77 4.07 -2.76
C VAL A 50 1.66 2.54 -2.87
N LEU A 51 0.44 1.99 -2.83
CA LEU A 51 0.21 0.55 -2.99
C LEU A 51 0.70 0.04 -4.35
N GLY A 52 0.52 0.81 -5.41
CA GLY A 52 1.05 0.47 -6.74
C GLY A 52 2.58 0.42 -6.77
N ALA A 53 3.26 1.36 -6.10
CA ALA A 53 4.72 1.34 -5.99
C ALA A 53 5.22 0.14 -5.16
N LEU A 54 4.55 -0.14 -4.04
CA LEU A 54 4.84 -1.30 -3.20
C LEU A 54 4.62 -2.62 -3.94
N ALA A 55 3.51 -2.76 -4.67
CA ALA A 55 3.20 -3.94 -5.46
C ALA A 55 4.27 -4.21 -6.53
N ARG A 56 4.72 -3.15 -7.24
CA ARG A 56 5.81 -3.27 -8.22
C ARG A 56 7.10 -3.72 -7.56
N ARG A 57 7.44 -3.18 -6.39
CA ARG A 57 8.65 -3.57 -5.67
C ARG A 57 8.58 -5.01 -5.17
N LEU A 58 7.47 -5.40 -4.56
CA LEU A 58 7.26 -6.76 -4.08
C LEU A 58 7.32 -7.76 -5.24
N ALA A 59 6.72 -7.44 -6.37
CA ALA A 59 6.79 -8.27 -7.57
C ALA A 59 8.20 -8.39 -8.17
N ALA A 60 9.07 -7.39 -7.96
CA ALA A 60 10.44 -7.39 -8.46
C ALA A 60 11.43 -8.08 -7.52
N THR A 61 11.19 -8.05 -6.20
CA THR A 61 12.17 -8.47 -5.18
C THR A 61 11.71 -9.65 -4.33
N GLY A 62 10.41 -9.95 -4.30
CA GLY A 62 9.81 -10.95 -3.41
C GLY A 62 9.66 -10.49 -1.96
N GLU A 63 10.21 -9.33 -1.59
CA GLU A 63 10.27 -8.85 -0.21
C GLU A 63 9.69 -7.43 -0.06
N PRO A 64 8.99 -7.14 1.05
CA PRO A 64 8.54 -5.78 1.34
C PRO A 64 9.72 -4.86 1.70
N PRO A 65 9.74 -3.59 1.23
CA PRO A 65 10.77 -2.63 1.64
C PRO A 65 10.72 -2.29 3.13
N ALA A 66 11.86 -1.93 3.73
CA ALA A 66 11.86 -1.23 5.03
C ALA A 66 11.66 0.30 4.90
N GLU A 67 11.88 0.85 3.70
CA GLU A 67 11.74 2.28 3.40
C GLU A 67 11.05 2.52 2.05
N LEU A 68 10.15 3.49 2.00
CA LEU A 68 9.46 3.93 0.77
C LEU A 68 10.29 4.92 -0.05
N ALA A 69 11.07 5.74 0.64
CA ALA A 69 11.99 6.75 0.12
C ALA A 69 13.05 7.03 1.20
N PRO A 70 14.18 7.69 0.87
CA PRO A 70 15.21 7.99 1.87
C PRO A 70 14.62 8.68 3.11
N GLY A 71 14.71 8.02 4.27
CA GLY A 71 14.20 8.51 5.54
C GLY A 71 12.69 8.36 5.77
N VAL A 72 11.96 7.67 4.88
CA VAL A 72 10.53 7.37 5.01
C VAL A 72 10.37 5.88 5.32
N GLY A 73 10.45 5.54 6.60
CA GLY A 73 10.30 4.17 7.09
C GLY A 73 8.88 3.63 6.93
N ILE A 74 8.80 2.31 6.73
CA ILE A 74 7.55 1.54 6.63
C ILE A 74 7.75 0.18 7.30
N GLY A 75 6.74 -0.27 8.04
CA GLY A 75 6.61 -1.64 8.50
C GLY A 75 5.46 -2.35 7.80
N PHE A 76 5.36 -3.66 8.03
CA PHE A 76 4.25 -4.47 7.52
C PHE A 76 3.68 -5.33 8.65
N ALA A 77 2.37 -5.28 8.81
CA ALA A 77 1.63 -6.22 9.64
C ALA A 77 0.91 -7.24 8.74
N GLU A 78 0.79 -8.48 9.19
CA GLU A 78 0.04 -9.50 8.48
C GLU A 78 -1.41 -9.52 8.99
N ALA A 79 -2.38 -9.42 8.08
CA ALA A 79 -3.79 -9.62 8.40
C ALA A 79 -4.12 -11.11 8.52
N ALA A 80 -5.28 -11.40 9.13
CA ALA A 80 -5.77 -12.76 9.32
C ALA A 80 -5.94 -13.56 8.02
N ASP A 81 -6.11 -12.87 6.88
CA ASP A 81 -6.23 -13.48 5.55
C ASP A 81 -4.91 -13.50 4.75
N GLY A 82 -3.79 -13.20 5.40
CA GLY A 82 -2.45 -13.21 4.80
C GLY A 82 -2.12 -11.96 3.97
N ALA A 83 -2.99 -10.95 3.94
CA ALA A 83 -2.66 -9.67 3.33
C ALA A 83 -1.60 -8.92 4.16
N LEU A 84 -0.70 -8.21 3.49
CA LEU A 84 0.27 -7.34 4.14
C LEU A 84 -0.25 -5.90 4.22
N LEU A 85 -0.25 -5.35 5.43
CA LEU A 85 -0.70 -4.00 5.74
C LEU A 85 0.50 -3.09 5.94
N PRO A 86 0.69 -2.06 5.09
CA PRO A 86 1.61 -0.97 5.37
C PRO A 86 1.26 -0.29 6.70
N VAL A 87 2.20 -0.31 7.64
CA VAL A 87 2.06 0.32 8.95
C VAL A 87 3.23 1.28 9.21
N PRO A 88 3.03 2.31 10.04
CA PRO A 88 4.13 3.18 10.42
C PRO A 88 5.19 2.41 11.21
N PRO A 89 6.46 2.90 11.24
CA PRO A 89 7.44 2.44 12.22
C PRO A 89 6.93 2.58 13.65
N LEU A 90 7.46 1.75 14.57
CA LEU A 90 7.01 1.70 15.96
C LEU A 90 7.01 3.10 16.61
N GLY A 91 5.94 3.42 17.34
CA GLY A 91 5.81 4.67 18.10
C GLY A 91 5.36 5.88 17.28
N ARG A 92 4.97 5.70 16.01
CA ARG A 92 4.48 6.77 15.15
C ARG A 92 2.97 6.69 14.99
N ASP A 93 2.32 7.85 14.97
CA ASP A 93 0.88 7.94 14.70
C ASP A 93 0.58 7.56 13.24
N THR A 94 -0.40 6.67 13.06
CA THR A 94 -0.77 6.15 11.75
C THR A 94 -1.33 7.23 10.83
N ALA A 95 -2.16 8.15 11.34
CA ALA A 95 -2.80 9.16 10.52
C ALA A 95 -1.80 10.23 10.07
N GLU A 96 -0.87 10.63 10.93
CA GLU A 96 0.23 11.54 10.62
C GLU A 96 1.21 10.93 9.63
N TRP A 97 1.65 9.70 9.89
CA TRP A 97 2.55 8.99 8.98
C TRP A 97 1.94 8.84 7.58
N ARG A 98 0.64 8.51 7.49
CA ARG A 98 -0.04 8.37 6.20
C ARG A 98 -0.01 9.64 5.36
N ARG A 99 -0.15 10.80 5.99
CA ARG A 99 -0.05 12.11 5.32
C ARG A 99 1.38 12.42 4.93
N GLU A 100 2.33 12.18 5.83
CA GLU A 100 3.76 12.40 5.57
C GLU A 100 4.26 11.58 4.38
N VAL A 101 3.90 10.30 4.30
CA VAL A 101 4.26 9.42 3.18
C VAL A 101 3.88 10.05 1.85
N LEU A 102 2.66 10.56 1.71
CA LEU A 102 2.23 11.22 0.48
C LEU A 102 2.99 12.51 0.21
N LEU A 103 3.18 13.35 1.23
CA LEU A 103 3.90 14.62 1.10
C LEU A 103 5.38 14.46 0.73
N ARG A 104 5.97 13.30 1.04
CA ARG A 104 7.36 12.95 0.74
C ARG A 104 7.51 12.26 -0.61
N LEU A 105 6.59 11.35 -0.96
CA LEU A 105 6.65 10.59 -2.21
C LEU A 105 6.08 11.35 -3.41
N PHE A 106 5.10 12.22 -3.17
CA PHE A 106 4.39 12.98 -4.19
C PHE A 106 4.32 14.46 -3.76
N PRO A 107 5.44 15.20 -3.83
CA PRO A 107 5.49 16.61 -3.42
C PRO A 107 4.48 17.50 -4.15
N GLU A 108 4.05 17.11 -5.35
CA GLU A 108 3.00 17.76 -6.12
C GLU A 108 1.62 17.75 -5.45
N ALA A 109 1.38 16.89 -4.45
CA ALA A 109 0.13 16.82 -3.69
C ALA A 109 -0.03 17.93 -2.62
N ARG A 110 0.89 18.92 -2.59
CA ARG A 110 0.88 20.06 -1.65
C ARG A 110 0.01 21.25 -2.08
N SER A 111 -0.64 21.16 -3.23
CA SER A 111 -1.39 22.28 -3.85
C SER A 111 -2.85 22.36 -3.40
#